data_AF-A0A7S3FBE1-F1
#
_entry.id   AF-A0A7S3FBE1-F1
#
_cell.length_a   1.000
_cell.length_b   1.000
_cell.length_c   1.000
_cell.angle_alpha   90.00
_cell.angle_beta   90.00
_cell.angle_gamma   90.00
#
_symmetry.space_group_name_H-M   'P 1'
#
loop_
_entity.id
_entity.type
_entity.pdbx_description
1 polymer ?
#
loop_
_entity_poly.entity_id
_entity_poly.type
_entity_poly.pdbx_seq_one_letter_code
_entity_poly.pdbx_strand_id
1 'polypeptide(L)'
;WRLSTQGEVQLRFAWKPSGESHQELQQRADTSGWLGGISSMFGGRVDQKRLQERGRLRVHLKDGKGLLAADLNGKADPYVKVGIDGREQASKVVKRSLEPDWNETLEFEGVLEEFLSVSLSLRVFDKGRLNRDDEMGKCAVSLEHLRDEDALDFVEAL
;
A
#
# COMPACT_ATOMS: atom_id res chain seq x y z
N TRP A 1 -20.30 -11.92 0.90
CA TRP A 1 -21.05 -10.76 0.37
C TRP A 1 -20.10 -9.99 -0.53
N ARG A 2 -20.27 -10.06 -1.86
CA ARG A 2 -19.45 -9.32 -2.83
C ARG A 2 -20.41 -8.34 -3.50
N LEU A 3 -20.44 -7.11 -3.02
CA LEU A 3 -21.23 -6.03 -3.61
C LEU A 3 -20.41 -5.48 -4.78
N SER A 4 -21.06 -5.36 -5.94
CA SER A 4 -20.77 -4.42 -7.03
C SER A 4 -19.30 -4.01 -7.20
N THR A 5 -18.59 -4.55 -8.20
CA THR A 5 -17.30 -3.97 -8.63
C THR A 5 -17.53 -2.56 -9.20
N GLN A 6 -17.21 -1.52 -8.44
CA GLN A 6 -17.36 -0.09 -8.73
C GLN A 6 -16.02 0.59 -9.09
N GLY A 7 -15.01 -0.20 -9.43
CA GLY A 7 -13.71 0.25 -9.91
C GLY A 7 -12.57 -0.60 -9.35
N GLU A 8 -11.35 -0.33 -9.78
CA GLU A 8 -10.13 -0.96 -9.28
C GLU A 8 -9.19 0.09 -8.73
N VAL A 9 -8.45 -0.24 -7.67
CA VAL A 9 -7.30 0.55 -7.21
C VAL A 9 -6.06 -0.31 -7.25
N GLN A 10 -5.02 0.22 -7.87
CA GLN A 10 -3.71 -0.41 -7.96
C GLN A 10 -2.78 0.22 -6.94
N LEU A 11 -2.15 -0.62 -6.13
CA LEU A 11 -1.23 -0.18 -5.11
C LEU A 11 -0.12 -1.20 -4.86
N ARG A 12 0.91 -0.77 -4.13
CA ARG A 12 2.02 -1.63 -3.73
C ARG A 12 2.40 -1.34 -2.29
N PHE A 13 2.53 -2.39 -1.49
CA PHE A 13 3.09 -2.33 -0.16
C PHE A 13 4.56 -2.70 -0.20
N ALA A 14 5.39 -2.03 0.59
CA ALA A 14 6.77 -2.41 0.77
C ALA A 14 7.23 -2.12 2.20
N TRP A 15 8.01 -3.04 2.77
CA TRP A 15 8.70 -2.82 4.03
C TRP A 15 10.12 -2.31 3.77
N LYS A 16 10.51 -1.26 4.48
CA LYS A 16 11.86 -0.68 4.43
C LYS A 16 12.43 -0.60 5.84
N PRO A 17 13.33 -1.53 6.25
CA PRO A 17 14.00 -1.46 7.55
C PRO A 17 14.76 -0.14 7.72
N SER A 18 14.76 0.43 8.92
CA SER A 18 15.46 1.69 9.20
C SER A 18 16.98 1.55 9.14
N GLY A 19 17.50 0.32 9.23
CA GLY A 19 18.92 0.01 9.16
C GLY A 19 19.49 -0.10 7.74
N GLU A 20 18.66 -0.08 6.69
CA GLU A 20 19.17 -0.11 5.31
C GLU A 20 19.82 1.24 4.95
N SER A 21 21.14 1.32 5.11
CA SER A 21 21.92 2.45 4.60
C SER A 21 21.96 2.40 3.06
N HIS A 22 22.02 3.57 2.41
CA HIS A 22 22.09 3.70 0.95
C HIS A 22 23.22 2.88 0.31
N GLN A 23 24.26 2.51 1.08
CA GLN A 23 25.39 1.70 0.65
C GLN A 23 25.06 0.20 0.53
N GLU A 24 24.12 -0.31 1.34
CA GLU A 24 23.73 -1.73 1.36
C GLU A 24 22.78 -2.08 0.21
N LEU A 25 21.98 -1.10 -0.25
CA LEU A 25 21.09 -1.23 -1.40
C LEU A 25 21.85 -1.40 -2.73
N GLN A 26 23.02 -0.76 -2.86
CA GLN A 26 23.88 -0.93 -4.04
C GLN A 26 24.45 -2.35 -4.09
N GLN A 27 24.91 -2.88 -2.94
CA GLN A 27 25.53 -4.20 -2.84
C GLN A 27 24.54 -5.36 -3.06
N ARG A 28 23.27 -5.20 -2.64
CA ARG A 28 22.19 -6.16 -2.93
C ARG A 28 21.84 -6.23 -4.42
N ALA A 29 21.91 -5.10 -5.14
CA ALA A 29 21.68 -5.06 -6.59
C ALA A 29 22.84 -5.71 -7.34
N ASP A 30 24.09 -5.45 -6.93
CA ASP A 30 25.29 -5.97 -7.60
C ASP A 30 25.49 -7.50 -7.38
N THR A 31 25.04 -8.04 -6.25
CA THR A 31 25.12 -9.49 -5.94
C THR A 31 24.11 -10.34 -6.71
N SER A 32 23.05 -9.74 -7.26
CA SER A 32 22.08 -10.43 -8.12
C SER A 32 22.67 -10.89 -9.46
N GLY A 33 23.86 -10.39 -9.84
CA GLY A 33 24.55 -10.73 -11.09
C GLY A 33 25.66 -11.79 -11.00
N TRP A 34 26.04 -12.28 -9.81
CA TRP A 34 27.20 -13.20 -9.66
C TRP A 34 26.97 -14.47 -8.81
N LEU A 35 25.76 -14.73 -8.31
CA LEU A 35 25.43 -15.97 -7.57
C LEU A 35 24.09 -16.59 -8.03
N GLY A 36 24.01 -16.99 -9.30
CA GLY A 36 22.95 -17.86 -9.80
C GLY A 36 23.04 -19.30 -9.27
N GLY A 37 23.16 -19.53 -7.96
CA GLY A 37 23.31 -20.90 -7.46
C GLY A 37 23.57 -21.20 -5.98
N ILE A 38 23.40 -20.28 -5.02
CA ILE A 38 23.48 -20.64 -3.57
C ILE A 38 22.45 -19.90 -2.72
N SER A 39 21.16 -20.20 -2.90
CA SER A 39 20.14 -19.83 -1.90
C SER A 39 19.27 -21.05 -1.59
N SER A 40 19.91 -22.07 -1.02
CA SER A 40 19.20 -23.20 -0.41
C SER A 40 20.00 -23.77 0.76
N MET A 41 20.21 -22.96 1.79
CA MET A 41 20.55 -23.33 3.17
C MET A 41 20.16 -22.10 3.98
N PHE A 42 18.95 -21.95 4.52
CA PHE A 42 18.48 -22.53 5.78
C PHE A 42 16.95 -22.60 5.76
N GLY A 43 16.41 -23.77 6.07
CA GLY A 43 14.98 -23.92 6.31
C GLY A 43 14.55 -23.27 7.62
N GLY A 44 13.37 -22.62 7.58
CA GLY A 44 12.35 -22.84 8.61
C GLY A 44 12.53 -22.17 9.97
N ARG A 45 13.18 -21.00 10.05
CA ARG A 45 12.89 -20.02 11.11
C ARG A 45 12.56 -18.71 10.43
N VAL A 46 11.31 -18.29 10.50
CA VAL A 46 10.96 -16.87 10.30
C VAL A 46 11.93 -16.10 11.19
N ASP A 47 12.70 -15.18 10.61
CA ASP A 47 13.68 -14.39 11.35
C ASP A 47 12.93 -13.53 12.36
N GLN A 48 12.76 -14.04 13.58
CA GLN A 48 12.06 -13.36 14.67
C GLN A 48 12.69 -12.00 14.98
N LYS A 49 13.96 -11.82 14.59
CA LYS A 49 14.66 -10.53 14.56
C LYS A 49 14.02 -9.54 13.59
N ARG A 50 13.69 -9.96 12.35
CA ARG A 50 13.06 -9.11 11.31
C ARG A 50 11.71 -8.56 11.78
N LEU A 51 10.94 -9.38 12.48
CA LEU A 51 9.65 -8.94 13.04
C LEU A 51 9.79 -7.78 14.02
N GLN A 52 10.89 -7.72 14.78
CA GLN A 52 11.19 -6.66 15.75
C GLN A 52 11.98 -5.50 15.13
N GLU A 53 12.31 -5.54 13.84
CA GLU A 53 13.01 -4.45 13.19
C GLU A 53 12.11 -3.22 13.04
N ARG A 54 12.69 -2.06 13.36
CA ARG A 54 12.07 -0.78 13.05
C ARG A 54 12.27 -0.45 11.58
N GLY A 55 11.32 0.25 11.01
CA GLY A 55 11.34 0.61 9.61
C GLY A 55 10.13 1.42 9.20
N ARG A 56 9.90 1.45 7.89
CA ARG A 56 8.82 2.19 7.24
C ARG A 56 8.01 1.25 6.38
N LEU A 57 6.72 1.19 6.63
CA LEU A 57 5.75 0.65 5.70
C LEU A 57 5.48 1.72 4.64
N ARG A 58 5.79 1.41 3.38
CA ARG A 58 5.52 2.26 2.23
C ARG A 58 4.28 1.73 1.52
N VAL A 59 3.30 2.61 1.36
CA VAL A 59 2.05 2.35 0.63
C VAL A 59 2.09 3.21 -0.62
N HIS A 60 2.46 2.61 -1.74
CA HIS A 60 2.53 3.28 -3.02
C HIS A 60 1.18 3.15 -3.73
N LEU A 61 0.44 4.25 -3.78
CA LEU A 61 -0.81 4.39 -4.50
C LEU A 61 -0.49 4.74 -5.96
N LYS A 62 -0.77 3.80 -6.88
CA LYS A 62 -0.47 3.97 -8.30
C LYS A 62 -1.61 4.75 -8.95
N ASP A 63 -2.68 4.05 -9.28
CA ASP A 63 -3.81 4.57 -10.04
C ASP A 63 -5.12 3.88 -9.65
N GLY A 64 -6.23 4.52 -10.03
CA GLY A 64 -7.57 3.94 -9.98
C GLY A 64 -8.13 3.78 -11.39
N LYS A 65 -9.00 2.79 -11.60
CA LYS A 65 -9.66 2.53 -12.89
C LYS A 65 -11.14 2.33 -12.72
N GLY A 66 -11.92 2.99 -13.56
CA GLY A 66 -13.38 2.82 -13.61
C GLY A 66 -14.08 3.11 -12.30
N LEU A 67 -13.58 4.08 -11.51
CA LEU A 67 -14.21 4.50 -10.26
C LEU A 67 -15.60 5.06 -10.56
N LEU A 68 -16.60 4.71 -9.75
CA LEU A 68 -17.95 5.23 -9.92
C LEU A 68 -18.00 6.72 -9.54
N ALA A 69 -18.57 7.56 -10.40
CA ALA A 69 -18.81 8.96 -10.07
C ALA A 69 -19.89 9.05 -8.97
N ALA A 70 -19.60 9.75 -7.87
CA ALA A 70 -20.63 10.07 -6.88
C ALA A 70 -21.57 11.18 -7.39
N ASP A 71 -21.05 12.10 -8.21
CA ASP A 71 -21.79 13.25 -8.73
C ASP A 71 -22.58 12.96 -10.03
N LEU A 72 -23.78 13.57 -10.12
CA LEU A 72 -24.65 13.59 -11.32
C LEU A 72 -23.97 14.15 -12.59
N ASN A 73 -22.85 14.84 -12.44
CA ASN A 73 -22.07 15.41 -13.54
C ASN A 73 -21.14 14.37 -14.23
N GLY A 74 -21.06 13.15 -13.70
CA GLY A 74 -20.25 12.06 -14.24
C GLY A 74 -18.74 12.19 -13.97
N LYS A 75 -18.32 13.03 -13.01
CA LYS A 75 -16.92 13.26 -12.64
C LYS A 75 -16.78 13.19 -11.12
N ALA A 76 -15.72 12.56 -10.65
CA ALA A 76 -15.32 12.56 -9.24
C ALA A 76 -13.99 13.30 -9.07
N ASP A 77 -13.73 13.79 -7.86
CA ASP A 77 -12.45 14.28 -7.38
C ASP A 77 -11.85 13.25 -6.38
N PRO A 78 -11.39 12.06 -6.85
CA PRO A 78 -11.04 10.96 -5.96
C PRO A 78 -9.73 11.15 -5.19
N TYR A 79 -9.73 10.65 -3.95
CA TYR A 79 -8.54 10.49 -3.11
C TYR A 79 -8.67 9.25 -2.21
N VAL A 80 -7.54 8.73 -1.73
CA VAL A 80 -7.49 7.53 -0.89
C VAL A 80 -7.04 7.89 0.51
N LYS A 81 -7.75 7.39 1.52
CA LYS A 81 -7.29 7.36 2.91
C LYS A 81 -6.76 5.98 3.25
N VAL A 82 -5.56 5.96 3.80
CA VAL A 82 -4.86 4.76 4.26
C VAL A 82 -4.75 4.84 5.78
N GLY A 83 -5.38 3.90 6.47
CA GLY A 83 -5.36 3.82 7.92
C GLY A 83 -4.73 2.53 8.41
N ILE A 84 -3.79 2.60 9.35
CA ILE A 84 -3.15 1.45 9.98
C ILE A 84 -2.68 1.81 11.39
N ASP A 85 -2.86 0.91 12.36
CA ASP A 85 -2.41 1.08 13.75
C ASP A 85 -2.83 2.43 14.37
N GLY A 86 -4.10 2.82 14.19
CA GLY A 86 -4.64 4.09 14.69
C GLY A 86 -4.11 5.35 14.00
N ARG A 87 -3.24 5.22 12.99
CA ARG A 87 -2.72 6.31 12.17
C ARG A 87 -3.47 6.35 10.84
N GLU A 88 -3.62 7.55 10.28
CA GLU A 88 -4.28 7.76 9.00
C GLU A 88 -3.53 8.80 8.18
N GLN A 89 -3.34 8.51 6.89
CA GLN A 89 -2.81 9.45 5.90
C GLN A 89 -3.73 9.45 4.67
N ALA A 90 -3.82 10.60 4.01
CA ALA A 90 -4.62 10.77 2.80
C ALA A 90 -3.72 11.12 1.62
N SER A 91 -4.04 10.57 0.45
CA SER A 91 -3.41 10.94 -0.81
C SER A 91 -3.82 12.35 -1.25
N LYS A 92 -3.13 12.86 -2.26
CA LYS A 92 -3.58 13.98 -3.06
C LYS A 92 -4.92 13.68 -3.71
N VAL A 93 -5.72 14.73 -3.88
CA VAL A 93 -6.97 14.70 -4.63
C VAL A 93 -6.66 14.87 -6.11
N VAL A 94 -7.09 13.92 -6.93
CA VAL A 94 -7.05 14.06 -8.39
C VAL A 94 -8.40 14.58 -8.84
N LYS A 95 -8.43 15.77 -9.46
CA LYS A 95 -9.71 16.40 -9.82
C LYS A 95 -10.28 15.82 -11.10
N ARG A 96 -11.60 15.63 -11.12
CA ARG A 96 -12.43 15.36 -12.30
C ARG A 96 -11.99 14.13 -13.09
N SER A 97 -11.65 13.05 -12.39
CA SER A 97 -11.21 11.79 -12.99
C SER A 97 -11.89 10.59 -12.35
N LEU A 98 -12.32 9.63 -13.17
CA LEU A 98 -12.72 8.29 -12.75
C LEU A 98 -11.58 7.28 -12.92
N GLU A 99 -10.46 7.75 -13.47
CA GLU A 99 -9.21 7.00 -13.64
C GLU A 99 -8.05 7.85 -13.07
N PRO A 100 -8.01 8.07 -11.75
CA PRO A 100 -7.01 8.95 -11.16
C PRO A 100 -5.62 8.33 -11.17
N ASP A 101 -4.61 9.13 -11.50
CA ASP A 101 -3.19 8.79 -11.29
C ASP A 101 -2.67 9.50 -10.03
N TRP A 102 -2.58 8.72 -8.94
CA TRP A 102 -2.06 9.24 -7.68
C TRP A 102 -0.54 9.26 -7.66
N ASN A 103 0.10 8.19 -8.13
CA ASN A 103 1.56 7.98 -8.12
C ASN A 103 2.23 8.58 -6.88
N GLU A 104 1.71 8.22 -5.72
CA GLU A 104 2.05 8.83 -4.43
C GLU A 104 2.40 7.74 -3.43
N THR A 105 3.39 7.99 -2.58
CA THR A 105 3.81 7.04 -1.55
C THR A 105 3.54 7.62 -0.18
N LEU A 106 2.72 6.92 0.61
CA LEU A 106 2.48 7.23 2.01
C LEU A 106 3.37 6.32 2.86
N GLU A 107 4.02 6.87 3.89
CA GLU A 107 4.98 6.13 4.72
C GLU A 107 4.55 6.13 6.19
N PHE A 108 4.55 4.95 6.81
CA PHE A 108 4.24 4.77 8.23
C PHE A 108 5.45 4.16 8.93
N GLU A 109 6.03 4.89 9.88
CA GLU A 109 7.18 4.39 10.67
C GLU A 109 6.71 3.48 11.81
N GLY A 110 7.37 2.36 12.05
CA GLY A 110 6.97 1.46 13.13
C GLY A 110 7.85 0.23 13.24
N VAL A 111 7.36 -0.77 13.95
CA VAL A 111 7.94 -2.12 13.98
C VAL A 111 7.16 -3.02 13.03
N LEU A 112 7.85 -3.91 12.30
CA LEU A 112 7.18 -4.76 11.31
C LEU A 112 6.03 -5.58 11.93
N GLU A 113 6.25 -6.21 13.09
CA GLU A 113 5.24 -7.01 13.78
C GLU A 113 3.95 -6.23 14.10
N GLU A 114 4.06 -4.95 14.48
CA GLU A 114 2.91 -4.09 14.76
C GLU A 114 2.01 -4.02 13.52
N PHE A 115 2.59 -3.81 12.34
CA PHE A 115 1.84 -3.73 11.08
C PHE A 115 1.30 -5.07 10.60
N LEU A 116 1.99 -6.18 10.87
CA LEU A 116 1.51 -7.52 10.52
C LEU A 116 0.35 -7.97 11.42
N SER A 117 0.25 -7.42 12.63
CA SER A 117 -0.79 -7.78 13.62
C SER A 117 -2.15 -7.12 13.35
N VAL A 118 -2.21 -6.15 12.42
CA VAL A 118 -3.41 -5.38 12.09
C VAL A 118 -3.67 -5.37 10.59
N SER A 119 -4.92 -5.21 10.19
CA SER A 119 -5.26 -4.98 8.78
C SER A 119 -5.15 -3.50 8.43
N LEU A 120 -4.57 -3.22 7.28
CA LEU A 120 -4.53 -1.88 6.71
C LEU A 120 -5.88 -1.56 6.08
N SER A 121 -6.48 -0.43 6.46
CA SER A 121 -7.72 0.07 5.87
C SER A 121 -7.42 0.97 4.68
N LEU A 122 -8.04 0.69 3.54
CA LEU A 122 -8.07 1.55 2.36
C LEU A 122 -9.49 2.04 2.16
N ARG A 123 -9.64 3.34 1.98
CA ARG A 123 -10.94 3.97 1.71
C ARG A 123 -10.79 5.01 0.63
N VAL A 124 -11.60 4.92 -0.41
CA VAL A 124 -11.61 5.88 -1.50
C VAL A 124 -12.78 6.84 -1.31
N PHE A 125 -12.50 8.12 -1.47
CA PHE A 125 -13.46 9.19 -1.28
C PHE A 125 -13.53 10.09 -2.51
N ASP A 126 -14.72 10.61 -2.80
CA ASP A 126 -14.92 11.74 -3.71
C ASP A 126 -14.89 13.06 -2.93
N LYS A 127 -14.02 13.99 -3.34
CA LYS A 127 -13.90 15.31 -2.70
C LYS A 127 -15.04 16.23 -3.14
N GLY A 128 -16.10 16.28 -2.33
CA GLY A 128 -17.22 17.20 -2.52
C GLY A 128 -16.86 18.68 -2.24
N ARG A 129 -17.56 19.61 -2.90
CA ARG A 129 -17.29 21.06 -2.78
C ARG A 129 -17.74 21.67 -1.45
N LEU A 130 -18.77 21.15 -0.79
CA LEU A 130 -19.43 21.90 0.29
C LEU A 130 -19.97 21.10 1.49
N ASN A 131 -20.18 19.78 1.46
CA ASN A 131 -20.57 19.04 2.68
C ASN A 131 -20.32 17.53 2.57
N ARG A 132 -19.32 17.06 3.32
CA ARG A 132 -18.84 15.66 3.44
C ARG A 132 -18.29 15.09 2.13
N ASP A 133 -17.19 14.36 2.28
CA ASP A 133 -16.61 13.60 1.18
C ASP A 133 -17.33 12.26 1.11
N ASP A 134 -17.71 11.82 -0.08
CA ASP A 134 -18.50 10.60 -0.27
C ASP A 134 -17.57 9.39 -0.33
N GLU A 135 -17.77 8.41 0.55
CA GLU A 135 -17.03 7.14 0.50
C GLU A 135 -17.50 6.35 -0.73
N MET A 136 -16.60 6.18 -1.71
CA MET A 136 -16.87 5.44 -2.94
C MET A 136 -16.58 3.94 -2.79
N GLY A 137 -15.67 3.57 -1.88
CA GLY A 137 -15.31 2.19 -1.65
C GLY A 137 -14.34 2.02 -0.50
N LYS A 138 -14.28 0.81 0.05
CA LYS A 138 -13.32 0.46 1.10
C LYS A 138 -12.92 -1.00 1.04
N CYS A 139 -11.70 -1.28 1.45
CA CYS A 139 -11.22 -2.62 1.68
C CYS A 139 -10.26 -2.65 2.88
N ALA A 140 -10.05 -3.86 3.42
CA ALA A 140 -9.07 -4.13 4.44
C ALA A 140 -8.04 -5.11 3.86
N VAL A 141 -6.76 -4.79 3.99
CA VAL A 141 -5.66 -5.57 3.42
C VAL A 141 -4.84 -6.18 4.55
N SER A 142 -4.66 -7.50 4.50
CA SER A 142 -3.70 -8.19 5.36
C SER A 142 -2.29 -7.94 4.85
N LEU A 143 -1.40 -7.49 5.74
CA LEU A 143 0.01 -7.28 5.43
C LEU A 143 0.88 -8.51 5.72
N GLU A 144 0.29 -9.66 6.09
CA GLU A 144 1.02 -10.86 6.50
C GLU A 144 2.12 -11.31 5.51
N HIS A 145 1.95 -11.10 4.21
CA HIS A 145 2.95 -11.42 3.19
C HIS A 145 4.26 -10.65 3.37
N LEU A 146 4.19 -9.44 3.94
CA LEU A 146 5.39 -8.66 4.29
C LEU A 146 6.20 -9.31 5.42
N ARG A 147 5.77 -10.44 6.00
CA ARG A 147 6.57 -11.25 6.94
C ARG A 147 7.78 -11.88 6.26
N ASP A 148 7.59 -12.38 5.05
CA ASP A 148 8.60 -13.15 4.31
C ASP A 148 9.10 -12.39 3.06
N GLU A 149 8.30 -11.45 2.56
CA GLU A 149 8.62 -10.63 1.39
C GLU A 149 8.88 -9.16 1.77
N ASP A 150 9.66 -8.47 0.95
CA ASP A 150 9.94 -7.03 1.14
C ASP A 150 8.91 -6.13 0.46
N ALA A 151 8.17 -6.65 -0.53
CA ALA A 151 7.14 -5.89 -1.23
C ALA A 151 6.06 -6.79 -1.82
N LEU A 152 4.83 -6.28 -1.86
CA LEU A 152 3.66 -6.92 -2.45
C LEU A 152 2.94 -5.93 -3.35
N ASP A 153 2.74 -6.29 -4.62
CA ASP A 153 1.83 -5.58 -5.51
C ASP A 153 0.39 -6.06 -5.26
N PHE A 154 -0.54 -5.12 -5.16
CA PHE A 154 -1.93 -5.37 -4.79
C PHE A 154 -2.86 -4.63 -5.75
N VAL A 155 -3.81 -5.35 -6.32
CA VAL A 155 -4.89 -4.78 -7.14
C VAL A 155 -6.18 -5.22 -6.50
N GLU A 156 -6.96 -4.26 -6.02
CA GLU A 156 -8.25 -4.55 -5.39
C GLU A 156 -9.37 -3.94 -6.20
N ALA A 157 -10.36 -4.78 -6.50
CA ALA A 157 -11.65 -4.32 -7.00
C ALA A 157 -12.46 -3.81 -5.80
N LEU A 158 -12.86 -2.54 -5.87
CA LEU A 158 -13.70 -1.88 -4.87
C LEU A 158 -15.18 -2.05 -5.19
#